data_AF-A0A8T5L1N0-F1
#
_entry.id   AF-A0A8T5L1N0-F1
#
_cell.length_a   1.000
_cell.length_b   1.000
_cell.length_c   1.000
_cell.angle_alpha   90.00
_cell.angle_beta   90.00
_cell.angle_gamma   90.00
#
_symmetry.space_group_name_H-M   'P 1'
#
loop_
_entity.id
_entity.type
_entity.pdbx_description
1 polymer ?
#
loop_
_entity_poly.entity_id
_entity_poly.type
_entity_poly.pdbx_seq_one_letter_code
_entity_poly.pdbx_strand_id
1 'polypeptide(L)' 'MKIISKLREYIRVVQIARKPNKEEYFMATKVSAIGIAIIGVIGFAIFLVYILTGI' A
#
# COMPACT_ATOMS: atom_id res chain seq x y z
N MET A 1 -0.02 7.01 35.98
CA MET A 1 0.55 5.96 35.11
C MET A 1 -0.52 5.31 34.20
N LYS A 2 -1.18 6.07 33.30
CA LYS A 2 -2.27 5.55 32.44
C LYS A 2 -1.83 5.07 31.04
N ILE A 3 -0.59 5.39 30.63
CA ILE A 3 -0.09 5.15 29.26
C ILE A 3 0.34 3.69 29.06
N ILE A 4 0.99 3.10 30.05
CA ILE A 4 1.50 1.71 29.98
C ILE A 4 0.35 0.70 29.86
N SER A 5 -0.77 0.95 30.56
CA SER A 5 -1.96 0.10 30.46
C SER A 5 -2.63 0.21 29.10
N LYS A 6 -2.70 1.42 28.52
CA LYS A 6 -3.23 1.64 27.16
C LYS A 6 -2.37 0.97 26.09
N LEU A 7 -1.05 1.06 26.19
CA LEU A 7 -0.13 0.34 25.29
C LEU A 7 -0.35 -1.18 25.35
N ARG A 8 -0.52 -1.75 26.55
CA ARG A 8 -0.82 -3.18 26.73
C ARG A 8 -2.16 -3.59 26.12
N GLU A 9 -3.14 -2.70 26.14
CA GLU A 9 -4.43 -2.90 25.48
C GLU A 9 -4.29 -2.94 23.95
N TYR A 10 -3.55 -1.99 23.36
CA TYR A 10 -3.29 -1.97 21.91
C TYR A 10 -2.48 -3.17 21.42
N ILE A 11 -1.48 -3.62 22.18
CA ILE A 11 -0.70 -4.81 21.83
C ILE A 11 -1.60 -6.06 21.76
N ARG A 12 -2.55 -6.21 22.69
CA ARG A 12 -3.51 -7.34 22.66
C ARG A 12 -4.40 -7.29 21.42
N VAL A 13 -4.85 -6.11 21.02
CA VAL A 13 -5.66 -5.95 19.79
C VAL A 13 -4.87 -6.39 18.55
N VAL A 14 -3.60 -5.98 18.43
CA VAL A 14 -2.74 -6.38 17.30
C VAL A 14 -2.44 -7.89 17.32
N GLN A 15 -2.38 -8.51 18.50
CA GLN A 15 -2.18 -9.95 18.65
C GLN A 15 -3.42 -10.78 18.28
N ILE A 16 -4.62 -10.24 18.56
CA ILE A 16 -5.90 -10.88 18.22
C ILE A 16 -6.26 -10.66 16.74
N ALA A 17 -5.77 -9.58 16.13
CA ALA A 17 -5.96 -9.32 14.71
C ALA A 17 -5.42 -10.47 13.84
N ARG A 18 -6.20 -10.88 12.85
CA ARG A 18 -5.83 -11.94 11.91
C ARG A 18 -4.65 -11.47 11.07
N LYS A 19 -3.47 -12.06 11.30
CA LYS A 19 -2.30 -11.83 10.45
C LYS A 19 -2.60 -12.40 9.05
N PRO A 20 -2.32 -11.64 7.97
CA PRO A 20 -2.59 -12.11 6.62
C PRO A 20 -1.74 -13.35 6.32
N ASN A 21 -2.33 -14.31 5.62
CA ASN A 21 -1.55 -15.44 5.12
C ASN A 21 -0.61 -14.96 4.00
N LYS A 22 0.49 -15.69 3.74
CA LYS A 22 1.44 -15.32 2.66
C LYS A 22 0.73 -15.21 1.31
N GLU A 23 -0.22 -16.11 1.03
CA GLU A 23 -1.00 -16.11 -0.21
C GLU A 23 -1.88 -14.87 -0.36
N GLU A 24 -2.65 -14.50 0.68
CA GLU A 24 -3.49 -13.29 0.71
C GLU A 24 -2.63 -12.03 0.52
N TYR A 25 -1.47 -11.99 1.17
CA TYR A 25 -0.51 -10.90 1.02
C TYR A 25 0.00 -10.78 -0.42
N PHE A 26 0.40 -11.90 -1.03
CA PHE A 26 0.86 -11.90 -2.42
C PHE A 26 -0.23 -11.52 -3.39
N MET A 27 -1.47 -11.95 -3.17
CA MET A 27 -2.61 -11.58 -4.01
C MET A 27 -2.89 -10.08 -3.93
N ALA A 28 -3.00 -9.53 -2.72
CA ALA A 28 -3.21 -8.10 -2.51
C ALA A 28 -2.06 -7.25 -3.08
N THR A 29 -0.82 -7.70 -2.92
CA THR A 29 0.38 -7.01 -3.44
C THR A 29 0.38 -7.02 -4.96
N LYS A 30 0.07 -8.15 -5.61
CA LYS A 30 0.01 -8.25 -7.07
C LYS A 30 -1.05 -7.32 -7.66
N VAL A 31 -2.26 -7.31 -7.09
CA VAL A 31 -3.35 -6.44 -7.56
C VAL A 31 -2.98 -4.97 -7.39
N SER A 32 -2.45 -4.60 -6.22
CA SER A 32 -2.00 -3.22 -5.95
C SER A 32 -0.86 -2.80 -6.88
N ALA A 33 0.12 -3.69 -7.11
CA ALA A 33 1.25 -3.43 -8.01
C ALA A 33 0.80 -3.19 -9.45
N ILE A 34 -0.17 -3.97 -9.95
CA ILE A 34 -0.75 -3.77 -11.28
C ILE A 34 -1.46 -2.41 -11.35
N GLY A 35 -2.25 -2.04 -10.34
CA GLY A 35 -2.92 -0.75 -10.29
C GLY A 35 -1.95 0.44 -10.33
N ILE A 36 -0.90 0.39 -9.52
CA ILE A 36 0.14 1.43 -9.49
C ILE A 36 0.88 1.48 -10.83
N ALA A 37 1.21 0.33 -11.42
CA ALA A 37 1.89 0.27 -12.71
C ALA A 37 1.06 0.90 -13.83
N ILE A 38 -0.25 0.63 -13.90
CA ILE A 38 -1.15 1.21 -14.91
C ILE A 38 -1.19 2.74 -14.77
N ILE A 39 -1.43 3.24 -13.55
CA ILE A 39 -1.51 4.68 -13.29
C ILE A 39 -0.15 5.35 -13.59
N GLY A 40 0.95 4.72 -13.19
CA GLY A 40 2.31 5.18 -13.46
C GLY A 40 2.61 5.27 -14.95
N VAL A 41 2.24 4.25 -15.73
CA VAL A 41 2.41 4.25 -17.20
C VAL A 41 1.58 5.34 -17.86
N ILE A 42 0.34 5.56 -17.43
CA ILE A 42 -0.52 6.62 -17.98
C ILE A 42 0.08 7.99 -17.67
N GLY A 43 0.47 8.25 -16.42
CA GLY A 43 1.12 9.50 -16.04
C GLY A 43 2.44 9.72 -16.77
N PHE A 44 3.24 8.66 -16.93
CA PHE A 44 4.49 8.69 -17.68
C PHE A 44 4.26 8.96 -19.18
N ALA A 45 3.23 8.38 -19.78
CA ALA A 45 2.87 8.63 -21.17
C ALA A 45 2.47 10.10 -21.39
N ILE A 46 1.67 10.68 -20.48
CA ILE A 46 1.30 12.09 -20.53
C ILE A 46 2.55 12.98 -20.40
N PHE A 47 3.45 12.66 -19.47
CA PHE A 47 4.70 13.38 -19.29
C PHE A 47 5.60 13.31 -20.51
N LEU A 48 5.73 12.14 -21.13
CA LEU A 48 6.50 11.95 -22.35
C LEU A 48 5.93 12.77 -23.50
N VAL A 49 4.61 12.76 -23.68
CA VAL A 49 3.94 13.55 -24.73
C VAL A 49 4.19 15.03 -24.47
N TYR A 50 4.01 15.51 -23.24
CA TYR A 50 4.27 16.91 -22.86
C TYR A 50 5.70 17.35 -23.22
N ILE A 51 6.70 16.55 -22.82
CA ILE A 51 8.11 16.79 -23.15
C ILE A 51 8.37 16.79 -24.65
N LEU A 52 7.79 15.83 -25.39
CA LEU A 52 8.06 15.66 -26.82
C LEU A 52 7.40 16.76 -27.66
N THR A 53 6.22 17.25 -27.24
CA THR A 53 5.56 18.39 -27.89
C THR A 53 6.24 19.73 -27.64
N GLY A 54 7.23 19.79 -26.74
CA GLY A 54 8.16 20.92 -26.65
C GLY A 54 7.52 22.27 -26.31
N ILE A 55 6.60 22.30 -25.33
CA ILE A 55 6.31 23.50 -24.54
C ILE A 55 7.19 23.47 -23.29
#